data_AF-A0A525WBT0-F1
#
_entry.id   AF-A0A525WBT0-F1
#
_cell.length_a   1.000
_cell.length_b   1.000
_cell.length_c   1.000
_cell.angle_alpha   90.00
_cell.angle_beta   90.00
_cell.angle_gamma   90.00
#
_symmetry.space_group_name_H-M   'P 1'
#
loop_
_entity.id
_entity.type
_entity.pdbx_description
1 polymer ?
#
loop_
_entity_poly.entity_id
_entity_poly.type
_entity_poly.pdbx_seq_one_letter_code
_entity_poly.pdbx_strand_id
1 'polypeptide(L)'
;MEPWLSFYSSHFTPMDEADTFVRTCENLQSSAPNHVAKIMMHQAQRLISIADDLPRIMPHNEPLQVMFLIMCSENIAKLHDGFSGEGKSRQYVQQFFSKFLSPPDKDTLSNGLTVNKDWLPPLGFDGAVNLLYDIRCSVVHEGIYTDFAFHDGHSSMVNTHPNVTAEISFIQIRDIVVRGCIRATNDKLLNA
;
A
#
# COMPACT_ATOMS: atom_id res chain seq x y z
N MET A 1 11.43 9.87 16.67
CA MET A 1 10.77 10.93 15.89
C MET A 1 11.41 11.08 14.51
N GLU A 2 12.72 11.35 14.43
CA GLU A 2 13.50 11.41 13.17
C GLU A 2 13.18 10.32 12.12
N PRO A 3 13.16 9.00 12.45
CA PRO A 3 12.89 7.98 11.43
C PRO A 3 11.46 8.03 10.87
N TRP A 4 10.48 8.45 11.68
CA TRP A 4 9.10 8.60 11.22
C TRP A 4 8.95 9.83 10.33
N LEU A 5 9.53 10.96 10.74
CA LEU A 5 9.47 12.19 9.99
C LEU A 5 10.11 12.00 8.61
N SER A 6 11.33 11.45 8.56
CA SER A 6 12.03 11.16 7.30
C SER A 6 11.22 10.27 6.35
N PHE A 7 10.44 9.31 6.87
CA PHE A 7 9.62 8.42 6.05
C PHE A 7 8.41 9.14 5.45
N TYR A 8 7.75 10.00 6.22
CA TYR A 8 6.50 10.65 5.82
C TYR A 8 6.70 11.99 5.10
N SER A 9 7.81 12.69 5.29
CA SER A 9 8.00 14.07 4.80
C SER A 9 7.75 14.25 3.30
N SER A 10 8.10 13.27 2.46
CA SER A 10 7.90 13.38 1.01
C SER A 10 6.42 13.33 0.57
N HIS A 11 5.50 13.02 1.49
CA HIS A 11 4.07 12.87 1.23
C HIS A 11 3.23 14.04 1.72
N PHE A 12 3.86 15.05 2.31
CA PHE A 12 3.21 16.25 2.81
C PHE A 12 3.78 17.49 2.14
N THR A 13 2.90 18.44 1.82
CA THR A 13 3.27 19.75 1.31
C THR A 13 2.35 20.78 1.97
N PRO A 14 2.83 21.62 2.91
CA PRO A 14 4.23 21.85 3.31
C PRO A 14 4.82 20.81 4.28
N MET A 15 6.15 20.83 4.45
CA MET A 15 6.91 19.91 5.31
C MET A 15 6.48 19.95 6.79
N ASP A 16 6.01 21.09 7.27
CA ASP A 16 5.51 21.27 8.64
C ASP A 16 4.29 20.40 8.95
N GLU A 17 3.52 19.99 7.93
CA GLU A 17 2.39 19.07 8.12
C GLU A 17 2.85 17.66 8.50
N ALA A 18 3.99 17.20 7.97
CA ALA A 18 4.54 15.90 8.33
C ALA A 18 4.99 15.86 9.80
N ASP A 19 5.65 16.92 10.28
CA ASP A 19 6.05 17.03 11.69
C ASP A 19 4.82 17.07 12.60
N THR A 20 3.81 17.85 12.22
CA THR A 20 2.53 17.93 12.94
C THR A 20 1.84 16.55 12.99
N PHE A 21 1.75 15.84 11.87
CA PHE A 21 1.17 14.50 11.79
C PHE A 21 1.88 13.51 12.72
N VAL A 22 3.22 13.44 12.62
CA VAL A 22 4.04 12.52 13.42
C VAL A 22 3.94 12.87 14.91
N ARG A 23 4.10 14.14 15.29
CA ARG A 23 4.02 14.57 16.70
C ARG A 23 2.64 14.29 17.29
N THR A 24 1.59 14.54 16.53
CA THR A 24 0.21 14.27 16.98
C THR A 24 0.05 12.80 17.33
N CYS A 25 0.48 11.90 16.43
CA CYS A 25 0.44 10.46 16.69
C CYS A 25 1.33 10.05 17.87
N GLU A 26 2.57 10.53 17.93
CA GLU A 26 3.54 10.13 18.95
C GLU A 26 3.12 10.54 20.37
N ASN A 27 2.44 11.69 20.50
CA ASN A 27 1.97 12.22 21.78
C ASN A 27 0.71 11.51 22.32
N LEU A 28 0.08 10.62 21.55
CA LEU A 28 -1.05 9.84 22.02
C LEU A 28 -0.64 8.87 23.13
N GLN A 29 -1.35 8.96 24.25
CA GLN A 29 -1.22 8.04 25.37
C GLN A 29 -1.92 6.72 25.06
N SER A 30 -1.43 5.60 25.59
CA SER A 30 -2.03 4.28 25.35
C SER A 30 -3.47 4.13 25.87
N SER A 31 -3.88 4.98 26.80
CA SER A 31 -5.26 5.06 27.31
C SER A 31 -6.19 5.93 26.45
N ALA A 32 -5.67 6.65 25.46
CA ALA A 32 -6.49 7.53 24.63
C ALA A 32 -7.32 6.71 23.63
N PRO A 33 -8.58 7.07 23.38
CA PRO A 33 -9.47 6.32 22.47
C PRO A 33 -8.91 6.27 21.03
N ASN A 34 -8.16 7.30 20.63
CA ASN A 34 -7.51 7.40 19.32
C ASN A 34 -6.09 6.82 19.27
N HIS A 35 -5.58 6.18 20.34
CA HIS A 35 -4.22 5.62 20.37
C HIS A 35 -3.93 4.64 19.21
N VAL A 36 -4.96 3.98 18.68
CA VAL A 36 -4.84 3.13 17.49
C VAL A 36 -4.28 3.87 16.26
N ALA A 37 -4.46 5.19 16.14
CA ALA A 37 -3.85 5.98 15.08
C ALA A 37 -2.31 5.95 15.15
N LYS A 38 -1.73 6.00 16.36
CA LYS A 38 -0.28 5.83 16.57
C LYS A 38 0.19 4.46 16.09
N ILE A 39 -0.57 3.41 16.43
CA ILE A 39 -0.27 2.04 16.00
C ILE A 39 -0.34 1.94 14.47
N MET A 40 -1.36 2.52 13.83
CA MET A 40 -1.51 2.54 12.37
C MET A 40 -0.31 3.23 11.70
N MET A 41 0.11 4.40 12.18
CA MET A 41 1.29 5.09 11.69
C MET A 41 2.55 4.21 11.79
N HIS A 42 2.80 3.59 12.94
CA HIS A 42 3.98 2.72 13.13
C HIS A 42 3.95 1.49 12.23
N GLN A 43 2.79 0.85 12.08
CA GLN A 43 2.65 -0.34 11.22
C GLN A 43 2.87 0.00 9.75
N ALA A 44 2.34 1.15 9.30
CA ALA A 44 2.51 1.62 7.93
C ALA A 44 3.99 1.84 7.59
N GLN A 45 4.72 2.62 8.40
CA GLN A 45 6.15 2.81 8.18
C GLN A 45 6.90 1.49 8.20
N ARG A 46 6.66 0.63 9.20
CA ARG A 46 7.41 -0.61 9.35
C ARG A 46 7.26 -1.53 8.14
N LEU A 47 6.03 -1.80 7.71
CA LEU A 47 5.77 -2.74 6.63
C LEU A 47 6.23 -2.20 5.27
N ILE A 48 6.02 -0.91 5.02
CA ILE A 48 6.43 -0.28 3.76
C ILE A 48 7.96 -0.14 3.70
N SER A 49 8.64 0.20 4.79
CA SER A 49 10.11 0.21 4.82
C SER A 49 10.71 -1.18 4.59
N ILE A 50 10.07 -2.25 5.06
CA ILE A 50 10.51 -3.61 4.67
C ILE A 50 10.38 -3.81 3.16
N ALA A 51 9.26 -3.38 2.56
CA ALA A 51 9.08 -3.44 1.12
C ALA A 51 10.13 -2.62 0.35
N ASP A 52 10.48 -1.43 0.85
CA ASP A 52 11.50 -0.55 0.26
C ASP A 52 12.93 -1.15 0.37
N ASP A 53 13.20 -1.93 1.42
CA ASP A 53 14.51 -2.51 1.70
C ASP A 53 14.76 -3.83 0.94
N LEU A 54 13.70 -4.50 0.50
CA LEU A 54 13.79 -5.81 -0.16
C LEU A 54 14.67 -5.87 -1.39
N PRO A 55 14.71 -4.89 -2.31
CA PRO A 55 15.63 -4.93 -3.44
C PRO A 55 17.11 -5.04 -3.04
N ARG A 56 17.48 -4.60 -1.84
CA ARG A 56 18.84 -4.72 -1.30
C ARG A 56 19.15 -6.10 -0.74
N ILE A 57 18.12 -6.83 -0.32
CA ILE A 57 18.23 -8.15 0.32
C ILE A 57 18.05 -9.26 -0.72
N MET A 58 17.02 -9.12 -1.57
CA MET A 58 16.63 -10.05 -2.61
C MET A 58 16.19 -9.26 -3.87
N PRO A 59 17.14 -8.84 -4.71
CA PRO A 59 16.83 -8.07 -5.92
C PRO A 59 15.91 -8.85 -6.87
N HIS A 60 15.14 -8.12 -7.67
CA HIS A 60 14.22 -8.64 -8.70
C HIS A 60 13.04 -9.49 -8.17
N ASN A 61 12.71 -9.41 -6.88
CA ASN A 61 11.56 -10.10 -6.29
C ASN A 61 10.45 -9.11 -5.88
N GLU A 62 9.96 -8.33 -6.84
CA GLU A 62 8.90 -7.33 -6.63
C GLU A 62 7.57 -7.90 -6.07
N PRO A 63 7.14 -9.15 -6.36
CA PRO A 63 6.00 -9.78 -5.70
C PRO A 63 6.12 -9.80 -4.17
N LEU A 64 7.34 -9.96 -3.66
CA LEU A 64 7.61 -9.94 -2.24
C LEU A 64 7.40 -8.54 -1.65
N GLN A 65 7.74 -7.49 -2.41
CA GLN A 65 7.43 -6.11 -2.03
C GLN A 65 5.92 -5.87 -2.04
N VAL A 66 5.19 -6.37 -3.05
CA VAL A 66 3.72 -6.31 -3.12
C VAL A 66 3.09 -6.98 -1.90
N MET A 67 3.60 -8.13 -1.46
CA MET A 67 3.11 -8.80 -0.26
C MET A 67 3.10 -7.87 0.95
N PHE A 68 4.20 -7.15 1.21
CA PHE A 68 4.28 -6.24 2.35
C PHE A 68 3.36 -5.01 2.19
N LEU A 69 3.21 -4.46 0.98
CA LEU A 69 2.27 -3.37 0.73
C LEU A 69 0.82 -3.80 0.96
N ILE A 70 0.43 -4.99 0.49
CA ILE A 70 -0.93 -5.51 0.65
C ILE A 70 -1.22 -5.92 2.10
N MET A 71 -0.25 -6.51 2.81
CA MET A 71 -0.36 -6.74 4.24
C MET A 71 -0.52 -5.43 5.03
N CYS A 72 0.20 -4.37 4.63
CA CYS A 72 0.04 -3.05 5.21
C CYS A 72 -1.39 -2.53 5.00
N SER A 73 -1.88 -2.53 3.77
CA SER A 73 -3.26 -2.12 3.44
C SER A 73 -4.30 -2.86 4.26
N GLU A 74 -4.19 -4.19 4.35
CA GLU A 74 -5.08 -5.03 5.15
C GLU A 74 -5.05 -4.63 6.63
N ASN A 75 -3.85 -4.56 7.22
CA ASN A 75 -3.67 -4.27 8.64
C ASN A 75 -4.22 -2.90 9.01
N ILE A 76 -3.98 -1.89 8.17
CA ILE A 76 -4.46 -0.54 8.40
C ILE A 76 -5.98 -0.49 8.37
N ALA A 77 -6.64 -1.15 7.41
CA ALA A 77 -8.09 -1.19 7.37
C ALA A 77 -8.70 -1.95 8.56
N LYS A 78 -8.09 -3.07 8.99
CA LYS A 78 -8.53 -3.82 10.19
C LYS A 78 -8.40 -2.99 11.47
N LEU A 79 -7.25 -2.33 11.66
CA LEU A 79 -7.02 -1.44 12.80
C LEU A 79 -8.00 -0.26 12.80
N HIS A 80 -8.24 0.33 11.62
CA HIS A 80 -9.19 1.43 11.47
C HIS A 80 -10.60 1.04 11.91
N ASP A 81 -11.07 -0.14 11.50
CA ASP A 81 -12.39 -0.68 11.83
C ASP A 81 -12.47 -1.29 13.23
N GLY A 82 -11.35 -1.42 13.96
CA GLY A 82 -11.31 -2.10 15.25
C GLY A 82 -11.58 -3.62 15.16
N PHE A 83 -11.26 -4.22 14.01
CA PHE A 83 -11.46 -5.65 13.77
C PHE A 83 -10.38 -6.50 14.45
N SER A 84 -10.81 -7.47 15.26
CA SER A 84 -9.95 -8.39 16.00
C SER A 84 -10.13 -9.87 15.62
N GLY A 85 -10.98 -10.16 14.61
CA GLY A 85 -11.27 -11.52 14.18
C GLY A 85 -10.27 -12.08 13.16
N GLU A 86 -10.54 -13.31 12.72
CA GLU A 86 -9.78 -13.98 11.66
C GLU A 86 -10.47 -13.86 10.29
N GLY A 87 -9.70 -13.98 9.22
CA GLY A 87 -10.20 -13.95 7.84
C GLY A 87 -10.45 -12.53 7.29
N LYS A 88 -11.31 -12.45 6.27
CA LYS A 88 -11.70 -11.22 5.54
C LYS A 88 -10.55 -10.42 4.91
N SER A 89 -9.39 -11.04 4.69
CA SER A 89 -8.19 -10.36 4.16
C SER A 89 -8.48 -9.61 2.86
N ARG A 90 -9.03 -10.28 1.84
CA ARG A 90 -9.43 -9.63 0.57
C ARG A 90 -10.40 -8.46 0.77
N GLN A 91 -11.41 -8.63 1.63
CA GLN A 91 -12.39 -7.58 1.91
C GLN A 91 -11.72 -6.33 2.52
N TYR A 92 -10.83 -6.51 3.50
CA TYR A 92 -10.14 -5.39 4.14
C TYR A 92 -9.12 -4.71 3.21
N VAL A 93 -8.50 -5.46 2.30
CA VAL A 93 -7.66 -4.86 1.24
C VAL A 93 -8.52 -4.01 0.31
N GLN A 94 -9.62 -4.55 -0.21
CA GLN A 94 -10.55 -3.78 -1.06
C GLN A 94 -11.12 -2.56 -0.32
N GLN A 95 -11.45 -2.70 0.96
CA GLN A 95 -11.88 -1.60 1.80
C GLN A 95 -10.81 -0.54 1.96
N PHE A 96 -9.55 -0.92 2.18
CA PHE A 96 -8.44 0.03 2.26
C PHE A 96 -8.40 0.88 0.98
N PHE A 97 -8.31 0.22 -0.18
CA PHE A 97 -8.18 0.88 -1.47
C PHE A 97 -9.41 1.72 -1.80
N SER A 98 -10.61 1.25 -1.51
CA SER A 98 -11.84 2.00 -1.81
C SER A 98 -12.06 3.20 -0.87
N LYS A 99 -11.73 3.07 0.42
CA LYS A 99 -12.05 4.10 1.43
C LYS A 99 -10.97 5.18 1.56
N PHE A 100 -9.70 4.82 1.49
CA PHE A 100 -8.60 5.73 1.87
C PHE A 100 -7.82 6.30 0.68
N LEU A 101 -8.15 5.93 -0.55
CA LEU A 101 -7.46 6.41 -1.73
C LEU A 101 -8.20 7.61 -2.29
N SER A 102 -7.46 8.64 -2.70
CA SER A 102 -8.05 9.78 -3.40
C SER A 102 -8.45 9.36 -4.82
N PRO A 103 -9.35 10.10 -5.47
CA PRO A 103 -9.69 9.83 -6.87
C PRO A 103 -8.47 9.75 -7.80
N PRO A 104 -7.47 10.66 -7.74
CA PRO A 104 -6.26 10.55 -8.56
C PRO A 104 -5.44 9.28 -8.30
N ASP A 105 -5.34 8.83 -7.04
CA ASP A 105 -4.62 7.59 -6.70
C ASP A 105 -5.37 6.37 -7.27
N LYS A 106 -6.72 6.38 -7.20
CA LYS A 106 -7.56 5.32 -7.79
C LYS A 106 -7.47 5.29 -9.30
N ASP A 107 -7.49 6.46 -9.95
CA ASP A 107 -7.35 6.58 -11.41
C ASP A 107 -5.97 6.09 -11.86
N THR A 108 -4.91 6.45 -11.13
CA THR A 108 -3.55 5.95 -11.41
C THR A 108 -3.50 4.43 -11.33
N LEU A 109 -4.06 3.83 -10.27
CA LEU A 109 -4.10 2.38 -10.10
C LEU A 109 -4.97 1.69 -11.17
N SER A 110 -6.10 2.30 -11.52
CA SER A 110 -7.04 1.79 -12.52
C SER A 110 -6.44 1.65 -13.91
N ASN A 111 -5.52 2.55 -14.26
CA ASN A 111 -4.88 2.60 -15.58
C ASN A 111 -3.48 1.97 -15.61
N GLY A 112 -2.94 1.58 -14.45
CA GLY A 112 -1.56 1.13 -14.32
C GLY A 112 -1.28 -0.31 -14.79
N LEU A 113 -2.32 -1.11 -15.01
CA LEU A 113 -2.22 -2.52 -15.36
C LEU A 113 -3.19 -2.84 -16.50
N THR A 114 -2.67 -3.40 -17.59
CA THR A 114 -3.44 -3.71 -18.80
C THR A 114 -3.31 -5.19 -19.14
N VAL A 115 -4.36 -5.84 -19.62
CA VAL A 115 -4.28 -7.26 -20.03
C VAL A 115 -3.43 -7.40 -21.29
N ASN A 116 -2.55 -8.41 -21.38
CA ASN A 116 -1.77 -8.69 -22.60
C ASN A 116 -2.64 -9.29 -23.70
N LYS A 117 -3.55 -8.51 -24.24
CA LYS A 117 -4.23 -8.75 -25.51
C LYS A 117 -4.38 -7.41 -26.17
N ASP A 118 -3.94 -7.34 -27.43
CA ASP A 118 -4.14 -6.14 -28.24
C ASP A 118 -5.59 -5.68 -28.11
N TRP A 119 -5.78 -4.38 -27.89
CA TRP A 119 -7.10 -3.70 -27.82
C TRP A 119 -7.92 -3.87 -26.54
N LEU A 120 -7.44 -4.57 -25.50
CA LEU A 120 -8.17 -4.60 -24.22
C LEU A 120 -7.90 -3.35 -23.38
N PRO A 121 -8.93 -2.83 -22.66
CA PRO A 121 -8.76 -1.71 -21.76
C PRO A 121 -7.89 -2.10 -20.55
N PRO A 122 -7.42 -1.12 -19.77
CA PRO A 122 -6.85 -1.36 -18.46
C PRO A 122 -7.77 -2.24 -17.59
N LEU A 123 -7.19 -2.97 -16.64
CA LEU A 123 -7.93 -3.84 -15.71
C LEU A 123 -9.03 -3.11 -14.94
N GLY A 124 -8.92 -1.79 -14.81
CA GLY A 124 -9.78 -1.00 -13.96
C GLY A 124 -9.36 -1.11 -12.49
N PHE A 125 -9.91 -0.24 -11.66
CA PHE A 125 -9.56 -0.14 -10.25
C PHE A 125 -9.72 -1.46 -9.48
N ASP A 126 -10.89 -2.09 -9.55
CA ASP A 126 -11.14 -3.35 -8.82
C ASP A 126 -10.28 -4.50 -9.35
N GLY A 127 -10.04 -4.54 -10.67
CA GLY A 127 -9.17 -5.52 -11.30
C GLY A 127 -7.73 -5.40 -10.82
N ALA A 128 -7.21 -4.17 -10.77
CA ALA A 128 -5.87 -3.87 -10.26
C ALA A 128 -5.72 -4.25 -8.77
N VAL A 129 -6.68 -3.88 -7.92
CA VAL A 129 -6.64 -4.23 -6.48
C VAL A 129 -6.69 -5.74 -6.27
N ASN A 130 -7.55 -6.44 -7.00
CA ASN A 130 -7.63 -7.90 -6.92
C ASN A 130 -6.35 -8.57 -7.42
N LEU A 131 -5.74 -8.06 -8.50
CA LEU A 131 -4.47 -8.58 -8.98
C LEU A 131 -3.36 -8.48 -7.93
N LEU A 132 -3.20 -7.30 -7.30
CA LEU A 132 -2.17 -7.11 -6.27
C LEU A 132 -2.41 -8.05 -5.08
N TYR A 133 -3.67 -8.27 -4.70
CA TYR A 133 -4.03 -9.26 -3.69
C TYR A 133 -3.65 -10.69 -4.11
N ASP A 134 -3.94 -11.06 -5.35
CA ASP A 134 -3.64 -12.40 -5.88
C ASP A 134 -2.12 -12.65 -5.98
N ILE A 135 -1.33 -11.63 -6.32
CA ILE A 135 0.14 -11.68 -6.25
C ILE A 135 0.58 -11.98 -4.81
N ARG A 136 0.05 -11.25 -3.82
CA ARG A 136 0.33 -11.53 -2.39
C ARG A 136 -0.07 -12.96 -2.00
N CYS A 137 -1.18 -13.48 -2.50
CA CYS A 137 -1.59 -14.86 -2.24
C CYS A 137 -0.61 -15.88 -2.83
N SER A 138 -0.14 -15.66 -4.06
CA SER A 138 0.83 -16.53 -4.74
C SER A 138 2.16 -16.59 -3.96
N VAL A 139 2.62 -15.44 -3.47
CA VAL A 139 3.80 -15.35 -2.60
C VAL A 139 3.63 -16.17 -1.32
N VAL A 140 2.50 -16.03 -0.62
CA VAL A 140 2.27 -16.64 0.70
C VAL A 140 1.93 -18.13 0.63
N HIS A 141 1.18 -18.55 -0.37
CA HIS A 141 0.67 -19.92 -0.47
C HIS A 141 1.50 -20.81 -1.39
N GLU A 142 2.12 -20.23 -2.42
CA GLU A 142 2.80 -20.97 -3.47
C GLU A 142 4.31 -20.69 -3.52
N GLY A 143 4.78 -19.66 -2.80
CA GLY A 143 6.19 -19.28 -2.78
C GLY A 143 6.67 -18.70 -4.12
N ILE A 144 5.76 -18.14 -4.92
CA ILE A 144 6.07 -17.57 -6.23
C ILE A 144 6.50 -16.12 -6.06
N TYR A 145 7.77 -15.82 -6.34
CA TYR A 145 8.37 -14.50 -6.14
C TYR A 145 8.87 -13.82 -7.42
N THR A 146 8.72 -14.47 -8.58
CA THR A 146 9.39 -14.07 -9.84
C THR A 146 8.47 -13.74 -11.00
N ASP A 147 7.17 -14.03 -10.88
CA ASP A 147 6.27 -14.06 -12.06
C ASP A 147 5.63 -12.70 -12.38
N PHE A 148 5.94 -11.68 -11.59
CA PHE A 148 5.44 -10.34 -11.78
C PHE A 148 6.54 -9.30 -11.57
N ALA A 149 6.55 -8.29 -12.43
CA ALA A 149 7.38 -7.11 -12.37
C ALA A 149 6.60 -5.85 -12.76
N PHE A 150 6.96 -4.72 -12.15
CA PHE A 150 6.45 -3.38 -12.41
C PHE A 150 7.26 -2.67 -13.50
N HIS A 151 6.71 -1.57 -14.04
CA HIS A 151 7.44 -0.68 -14.94
C HIS A 151 8.79 -0.25 -14.34
N ASP A 152 9.88 -0.40 -15.11
CA ASP A 152 11.26 -0.27 -14.62
C ASP A 152 11.80 1.18 -14.62
N GLY A 153 11.02 2.12 -15.15
CA GLY A 153 11.37 3.54 -15.31
C GLY A 153 11.72 3.92 -16.76
N HIS A 154 11.90 2.93 -17.63
CA HIS A 154 12.19 3.09 -19.04
C HIS A 154 11.13 2.44 -19.94
N SER A 155 10.58 1.29 -19.53
CA SER A 155 9.64 0.52 -20.32
C SER A 155 8.64 -0.21 -19.43
N SER A 156 7.43 -0.39 -19.97
CA SER A 156 6.38 -1.20 -19.38
C SER A 156 6.79 -2.66 -19.33
N MET A 157 6.42 -3.37 -18.26
CA MET A 157 6.81 -4.77 -18.07
C MET A 157 5.68 -5.72 -18.46
N VAL A 158 5.96 -6.60 -19.41
CA VAL A 158 5.02 -7.65 -19.83
C VAL A 158 5.17 -8.86 -18.92
N ASN A 159 4.14 -9.14 -18.14
CA ASN A 159 4.05 -10.27 -17.23
C ASN A 159 3.25 -11.39 -17.86
N THR A 160 3.71 -12.64 -17.75
CA THR A 160 2.96 -13.79 -18.29
C THR A 160 2.04 -14.44 -17.27
N HIS A 161 2.37 -14.30 -15.97
CA HIS A 161 1.62 -14.89 -14.86
C HIS A 161 1.64 -13.92 -13.65
N PRO A 162 0.74 -12.93 -13.58
CA PRO A 162 -0.47 -12.76 -14.36
C PRO A 162 -0.22 -12.20 -15.77
N ASN A 163 -1.12 -12.49 -16.72
CA ASN A 163 -1.01 -12.06 -18.12
C ASN A 163 -1.37 -10.58 -18.32
N VAL A 164 -0.51 -9.69 -17.85
CA VAL A 164 -0.70 -8.23 -17.85
C VAL A 164 0.56 -7.46 -18.19
N THR A 165 0.42 -6.26 -18.75
CA THR A 165 1.47 -5.26 -18.85
C THR A 165 1.35 -4.31 -17.68
N ALA A 166 2.44 -4.15 -16.92
CA ALA A 166 2.56 -3.14 -15.89
C ALA A 166 3.11 -1.84 -16.47
N GLU A 167 2.23 -0.85 -16.57
CA GLU A 167 2.55 0.55 -16.93
C GLU A 167 2.91 1.38 -15.69
N ILE A 168 2.53 0.88 -14.52
CA ILE A 168 2.81 1.48 -13.22
C ILE A 168 4.09 0.92 -12.62
N SER A 169 4.88 1.82 -12.02
CA SER A 169 6.08 1.47 -11.27
C SER A 169 5.77 1.05 -9.83
N PHE A 170 6.69 0.32 -9.21
CA PHE A 170 6.61 -0.01 -7.78
C PHE A 170 6.47 1.26 -6.92
N ILE A 171 7.30 2.27 -7.17
CA ILE A 171 7.31 3.54 -6.40
C ILE A 171 5.93 4.20 -6.41
N GLN A 172 5.24 4.22 -7.55
CA GLN A 172 3.91 4.80 -7.63
C GLN A 172 2.90 4.06 -6.74
N ILE A 173 2.87 2.72 -6.76
CA ILE A 173 1.96 1.94 -5.89
C ILE A 173 2.34 2.10 -4.43
N ARG A 174 3.63 2.05 -4.12
CA ARG A 174 4.17 2.28 -2.78
C ARG A 174 3.69 3.61 -2.23
N ASP A 175 3.84 4.68 -3.00
CA ASP A 175 3.44 6.03 -2.57
C ASP A 175 1.92 6.20 -2.47
N ILE A 176 1.16 5.56 -3.36
CA ILE A 176 -0.29 5.43 -3.27
C ILE A 176 -0.71 4.80 -1.93
N VAL A 177 -0.05 3.70 -1.52
CA VAL A 177 -0.34 3.02 -0.26
C VAL A 177 0.06 3.89 0.94
N VAL A 178 1.21 4.58 0.90
CA VAL A 178 1.60 5.52 1.97
C VAL A 178 0.54 6.61 2.17
N ARG A 179 0.11 7.26 1.09
CA ARG A 179 -0.96 8.28 1.15
C ARG A 179 -2.27 7.71 1.69
N GLY A 180 -2.64 6.49 1.30
CA GLY A 180 -3.78 5.78 1.88
C GLY A 180 -3.66 5.57 3.39
N CYS A 181 -2.48 5.16 3.87
CA CYS A 181 -2.22 4.98 5.30
C CYS A 181 -2.29 6.30 6.07
N ILE A 182 -1.75 7.40 5.52
CA ILE A 182 -1.85 8.74 6.10
C ILE A 182 -3.32 9.14 6.23
N ARG A 183 -4.13 9.00 5.17
CA ARG A 183 -5.55 9.35 5.20
C ARG A 183 -6.33 8.51 6.22
N ALA A 184 -6.09 7.20 6.28
CA ALA A 184 -6.70 6.33 7.28
C ALA A 184 -6.34 6.74 8.71
N THR A 185 -5.08 7.10 8.94
CA THR A 185 -4.59 7.53 10.26
C THR A 185 -5.21 8.87 10.67
N ASN A 186 -5.24 9.85 9.77
CA ASN A 186 -5.88 11.14 10.01
C ASN A 186 -7.38 11.00 10.28
N ASP A 187 -8.08 10.16 9.51
CA ASP A 187 -9.49 9.86 9.77
C ASP A 187 -9.68 9.28 11.18
N LYS A 188 -8.78 8.41 11.61
CA LYS A 188 -8.81 7.82 12.96
C LYS A 188 -8.43 8.81 14.06
N LEU A 189 -7.60 9.82 13.78
CA LEU A 189 -7.29 10.89 14.72
C LEU A 189 -8.51 11.80 14.96
N LEU A 190 -9.31 12.04 13.92
CA LEU A 190 -10.44 12.99 13.95
C LEU A 190 -11.75 12.36 14.44
N ASN A 191 -11.94 11.05 14.22
CA ASN A 191 -13.24 10.37 14.41
C ASN A 191 -13.23 9.31 15.53
N ALA A 192 -12.36 9.46 16.53
CA ALA A 192 -12.18 8.51 17.64
C ALA A 192 -12.76 9.02 18.97
#